data_AF-A0A378LNU4-F1
#
_entry.id   AF-A0A378LNU4-F1
#
_cell.length_a   1.000
_cell.length_b   1.000
_cell.length_c   1.000
_cell.angle_alpha   90.00
_cell.angle_beta   90.00
_cell.angle_gamma   90.00
#
_symmetry.space_group_name_H-M   'P 1'
#
loop_
_entity.id
_entity.type
_entity.pdbx_description
1 polymer ?
#
loop_
_entity_poly.entity_id
_entity_poly.type
_entity_poly.pdbx_seq_one_letter_code
_entity_poly.pdbx_strand_id
1 'polypeptide(L)'
;MAVTKTDIGTDHPRIKGSSEVRKDNSSPEICELLIDNPGGGDCGFYALSIGLIDTIQKECSLFEKSKTYDQWVIQGLQNTSLQEILEIDLEQLSRSPRHYKKDLLFKLQMSLRSIACIIYQNDPINRIITEASIGDGRANIEATSLFGKFIELVDYYLGRGDSLAKISQFNELAFSSEVQELAIEAAQSLLPKIQEKDEKEARQIQIAYVKEIFYQDIIFANKANVDSVILKGVEKIKEQGRWATHSDLKEIADQLHVNLHVIGHLDGQDKPAYPVITLRNESNIHWTTRVRVSKQLTHTIEQPIRTSLGTISPLISTRPTDLSTAPKPLKNAPSTTLQPDSPQQKEKPKQTPSLNKQEYIERLSTTSAQMPTSKENQDELNQLIRLVNRAVIDYCSYSEGIVFSFFHRHGEEGRIRARKFSIDFSNMKDLDQAKKYLIDFLENNSNGKTHPHSFRTMLFKEILNTNETKKNLNDVSKHYENLLARFHQEFITHELSFIL
;
A
#
# COMPACT_ATOMS: atom_id res chain seq x y z
N MET A 1 16.83 -40.35 -61.62
CA MET A 1 16.51 -41.77 -61.85
C MET A 1 17.79 -42.53 -62.10
N ALA A 2 18.15 -43.42 -61.17
CA ALA A 2 19.05 -44.59 -61.28
C ALA A 2 19.74 -44.77 -59.92
N VAL A 3 19.43 -45.89 -59.29
CA VAL A 3 19.90 -46.37 -57.98
C VAL A 3 20.92 -47.47 -58.22
N THR A 4 21.97 -47.55 -57.39
CA THR A 4 22.68 -48.78 -56.98
C THR A 4 23.56 -48.41 -55.77
N LYS A 5 23.22 -48.80 -54.52
CA LYS A 5 23.55 -50.07 -53.81
C LYS A 5 25.04 -50.41 -53.85
N THR A 6 25.76 -50.77 -52.79
CA THR A 6 25.65 -50.81 -51.31
C THR A 6 27.06 -51.26 -50.87
N ASP A 7 27.58 -50.85 -49.71
CA ASP A 7 28.20 -51.84 -48.81
C ASP A 7 28.38 -51.34 -47.38
N ILE A 8 28.20 -52.30 -46.47
CA ILE A 8 28.03 -52.20 -45.03
C ILE A 8 29.36 -52.57 -44.38
N GLY A 9 29.81 -51.75 -43.43
CA GLY A 9 30.89 -52.09 -42.49
C GLY A 9 30.49 -51.64 -41.08
N THR A 10 30.11 -52.61 -40.28
CA THR A 10 29.77 -52.51 -38.85
C THR A 10 31.01 -52.21 -38.00
N ASP A 11 30.92 -51.24 -37.09
CA ASP A 11 31.37 -51.36 -35.69
C ASP A 11 31.04 -50.09 -34.86
N HIS A 12 30.44 -50.32 -33.68
CA HIS A 12 30.20 -49.36 -32.60
C HIS A 12 30.79 -49.99 -31.31
N PRO A 13 30.93 -49.27 -30.17
CA PRO A 13 31.51 -47.95 -29.95
C PRO A 13 32.51 -47.98 -28.75
N ARG A 14 33.35 -46.96 -28.57
CA ARG A 14 33.98 -46.68 -27.26
C ARG A 14 34.07 -45.17 -27.01
N ILE A 15 33.04 -44.66 -26.34
CA ILE A 15 33.01 -43.33 -25.72
C ILE A 15 33.65 -43.45 -24.34
N LYS A 16 34.77 -42.76 -24.11
CA LYS A 16 35.25 -42.35 -22.78
C LYS A 16 36.08 -41.06 -22.95
N GLY A 17 35.66 -40.00 -22.28
CA GLY A 17 36.35 -38.72 -22.28
C GLY A 17 35.46 -37.59 -21.80
N SER A 18 35.07 -37.68 -20.53
CA SER A 18 34.20 -36.76 -19.80
C SER A 18 34.72 -35.32 -19.84
N SER A 19 34.05 -34.44 -20.57
CA SER A 19 34.11 -33.00 -20.33
C SER A 19 33.24 -32.69 -19.12
N GLU A 20 33.86 -32.38 -17.98
CA GLU A 20 33.19 -31.80 -16.83
C GLU A 20 32.52 -30.48 -17.25
N VAL A 21 31.22 -30.54 -17.54
CA VAL A 21 30.36 -29.36 -17.54
C VAL A 21 30.24 -28.93 -16.08
N ARG A 22 31.09 -27.99 -15.66
CA ARG A 22 30.84 -27.21 -14.45
C ARG A 22 29.54 -26.45 -14.67
N LYS A 23 28.46 -26.95 -14.09
CA LYS A 23 27.24 -26.18 -13.87
C LYS A 23 27.56 -25.12 -12.82
N ASP A 24 27.89 -23.92 -13.28
CA ASP A 24 27.84 -22.73 -12.43
C ASP A 24 26.37 -22.51 -12.02
N ASN A 25 26.03 -23.07 -10.86
CA ASN A 25 24.78 -22.81 -10.15
C ASN A 25 24.92 -21.54 -9.29
N SER A 26 25.42 -20.44 -9.86
CA SER A 26 25.32 -19.13 -9.20
C SER A 26 23.95 -18.53 -9.51
N SER A 27 22.95 -18.92 -8.72
CA SER A 27 21.68 -18.18 -8.71
C SER A 27 21.99 -16.69 -8.45
N PRO A 28 21.48 -15.76 -9.27
CA PRO A 28 21.76 -14.34 -9.11
C PRO A 28 21.34 -13.90 -7.71
N GLU A 29 22.25 -13.24 -7.00
CA GLU A 29 21.94 -12.66 -5.69
C GLU A 29 21.02 -11.46 -5.93
N ILE A 30 19.76 -11.58 -5.50
CA ILE A 30 18.79 -10.48 -5.54
C ILE A 30 19.12 -9.55 -4.38
N CYS A 31 19.61 -8.36 -4.71
CA CYS A 31 19.87 -7.30 -3.75
C CYS A 31 18.74 -6.28 -3.80
N GLU A 32 18.30 -5.80 -2.63
CA GLU A 32 17.35 -4.72 -2.55
C GLU A 32 18.09 -3.39 -2.39
N LEU A 33 17.76 -2.42 -3.23
CA LEU A 33 18.29 -1.06 -3.16
C LEU A 33 17.18 -0.11 -2.73
N LEU A 34 17.48 0.73 -1.74
CA LEU A 34 16.69 1.91 -1.43
C LEU A 34 17.33 3.10 -2.14
N ILE A 35 16.63 3.65 -3.11
CA ILE A 35 17.11 4.73 -3.97
C ILE A 35 16.52 6.05 -3.47
N ASP A 36 17.41 6.94 -3.07
CA ASP A 36 17.11 8.33 -2.76
C ASP A 36 17.03 9.17 -4.05
N ASN A 37 16.59 10.42 -3.95
CA ASN A 37 16.36 11.30 -5.10
C ASN A 37 16.90 12.72 -4.88
N PRO A 38 16.86 13.61 -5.90
CA PRO A 38 17.34 14.98 -5.76
C PRO A 38 16.67 15.82 -4.65
N GLY A 39 15.46 15.45 -4.20
CA GLY A 39 14.73 16.18 -3.17
C GLY A 39 14.16 17.52 -3.65
N GLY A 40 14.17 18.53 -2.78
CA GLY A 40 13.72 19.89 -3.12
C GLY A 40 12.21 20.15 -2.99
N GLY A 41 11.50 19.29 -2.27
CA GLY A 41 10.03 19.32 -2.15
C GLY A 41 9.30 18.52 -3.23
N ASP A 42 10.03 17.93 -4.19
CA ASP A 42 9.46 17.13 -5.29
C ASP A 42 9.67 15.62 -5.08
N CYS A 43 10.11 15.21 -3.87
CA CYS A 43 10.62 13.88 -3.58
C CYS A 43 9.66 12.74 -3.91
N GLY A 44 8.35 12.90 -3.69
CA GLY A 44 7.37 11.85 -4.02
C GLY A 44 7.21 11.62 -5.52
N PHE A 45 7.22 12.69 -6.34
CA PHE A 45 7.15 12.55 -7.80
C PHE A 45 8.45 11.94 -8.35
N TYR A 46 9.60 12.31 -7.79
CA TYR A 46 10.87 11.64 -8.13
C TYR A 46 10.83 10.15 -7.75
N ALA A 47 10.40 9.82 -6.53
CA ALA A 47 10.36 8.44 -6.06
C ALA A 47 9.46 7.56 -6.95
N LEU A 48 8.29 8.06 -7.35
CA LEU A 48 7.42 7.36 -8.30
C LEU A 48 8.08 7.24 -9.69
N SER A 49 8.75 8.29 -10.18
CA SER A 49 9.48 8.25 -11.45
C SER A 49 10.57 7.17 -11.46
N ILE A 50 11.33 7.04 -10.37
CA ILE A 50 12.37 6.01 -10.21
C ILE A 50 11.76 4.61 -10.20
N GLY A 51 10.59 4.44 -9.57
CA GLY A 51 9.87 3.17 -9.59
C GLY A 51 9.37 2.79 -10.99
N LEU A 52 8.93 3.79 -11.77
CA LEU A 52 8.53 3.59 -13.17
C LEU A 52 9.74 3.22 -14.05
N ILE A 53 10.91 3.85 -13.83
CA ILE A 53 12.15 3.49 -14.52
C ILE A 53 12.48 2.01 -14.29
N ASP A 54 12.50 1.55 -13.04
CA ASP A 54 12.74 0.14 -12.67
C ASP A 54 11.75 -0.81 -13.35
N THR A 55 10.46 -0.44 -13.34
CA THR A 55 9.39 -1.22 -13.98
C THR A 55 9.61 -1.32 -15.50
N ILE A 56 9.90 -0.20 -16.16
CA ILE A 56 10.13 -0.13 -17.61
C ILE A 56 11.35 -0.97 -18.01
N GLN A 57 12.45 -0.84 -17.26
CA GLN A 57 13.67 -1.62 -17.51
C GLN A 57 13.42 -3.13 -17.37
N LYS A 58 12.66 -3.54 -16.36
CA LYS A 58 12.26 -4.95 -16.17
C LYS A 58 11.39 -5.46 -17.31
N GLU A 59 10.36 -4.71 -17.70
CA GLU A 59 9.49 -5.08 -18.83
C GLU A 59 10.29 -5.23 -20.13
N CYS A 60 11.16 -4.26 -20.44
CA CYS A 60 12.01 -4.32 -21.63
C CYS A 60 13.02 -5.47 -21.59
N SER A 61 13.56 -5.81 -20.42
CA SER A 61 14.46 -6.97 -20.28
C SER A 61 13.77 -8.31 -20.56
N LEU A 62 12.46 -8.39 -20.34
CA LEU A 62 11.66 -9.61 -20.51
C LEU A 62 10.99 -9.70 -21.88
N PHE A 63 10.59 -8.56 -22.46
CA PHE A 63 9.70 -8.51 -23.62
C PHE A 63 10.17 -7.57 -24.74
N GLU A 64 11.34 -6.94 -24.60
CA GLU A 64 11.88 -5.90 -25.51
C GLU A 64 10.99 -4.65 -25.68
N LYS A 65 9.89 -4.59 -24.94
CA LYS A 65 8.88 -3.51 -24.96
C LYS A 65 8.39 -3.26 -23.54
N SER A 66 7.88 -2.06 -23.29
CA SER A 66 7.31 -1.70 -22.00
C SER A 66 5.91 -1.12 -22.17
N LYS A 67 4.92 -1.82 -21.61
CA LYS A 67 3.54 -1.34 -21.55
C LYS A 67 3.43 -0.13 -20.63
N THR A 68 4.23 -0.11 -19.56
CA THR A 68 4.29 1.01 -18.62
C THR A 68 4.80 2.28 -19.31
N TYR A 69 5.84 2.17 -20.15
CA TYR A 69 6.32 3.30 -20.95
C TYR A 69 5.26 3.79 -21.95
N ASP A 70 4.66 2.88 -22.71
CA ASP A 70 3.62 3.23 -23.69
C ASP A 70 2.44 3.95 -23.03
N GLN A 71 2.00 3.45 -21.86
CA GLN A 71 0.95 4.09 -21.07
C GLN A 71 1.39 5.49 -20.57
N TRP A 72 2.63 5.65 -20.10
CA TRP A 72 3.12 6.94 -19.65
C TRP A 72 3.20 7.97 -20.78
N VAL A 73 3.59 7.55 -21.99
CA VAL A 73 3.55 8.41 -23.19
C VAL A 73 2.12 8.83 -23.52
N ILE A 74 1.15 7.89 -23.49
CA ILE A 74 -0.28 8.19 -23.71
C ILE A 74 -0.79 9.22 -22.70
N GLN A 75 -0.40 9.10 -21.43
CA GLN A 75 -0.85 9.98 -20.36
C GLN A 75 -0.17 11.35 -20.33
N GLY A 76 0.98 11.52 -21.00
CA GLY A 76 1.62 12.84 -21.14
C GLY A 76 3.13 12.90 -20.95
N LEU A 77 3.86 11.77 -20.97
CA LEU A 77 5.31 11.81 -21.07
C LEU A 77 5.71 12.34 -22.46
N GLN A 78 6.24 13.55 -22.50
CA GLN A 78 6.69 14.22 -23.72
C GLN A 78 8.21 14.35 -23.76
N ASN A 79 8.79 14.31 -24.96
CA ASN A 79 10.19 14.64 -25.22
C ASN A 79 11.21 13.84 -24.39
N THR A 80 10.86 12.61 -24.03
CA THR A 80 11.75 11.63 -23.39
C THR A 80 11.55 10.30 -24.08
N SER A 81 12.62 9.75 -24.65
CA SER A 81 12.60 8.48 -25.36
C SER A 81 12.72 7.29 -24.40
N LEU A 82 12.24 6.12 -24.84
CA LEU A 82 12.43 4.87 -24.11
C LEU A 82 13.92 4.60 -23.84
N GLN A 83 14.78 4.85 -24.83
CA GLN A 83 16.22 4.64 -24.72
C GLN A 83 16.84 5.49 -23.60
N GLU A 84 16.44 6.76 -23.46
CA GLU A 84 16.93 7.63 -22.38
C GLU A 84 16.58 7.07 -20.99
N ILE A 85 15.41 6.44 -20.84
CA ILE A 85 14.97 5.78 -19.59
C ILE A 85 15.76 4.50 -19.35
N LEU A 86 15.97 3.68 -20.39
CA LEU A 86 16.72 2.43 -20.29
C LEU A 86 18.21 2.65 -19.95
N GLU A 87 18.77 3.81 -20.30
CA GLU A 87 20.15 4.19 -19.99
C GLU A 87 20.38 4.66 -18.54
N ILE A 88 19.32 4.78 -17.73
CA ILE A 88 19.47 5.15 -16.31
C ILE A 88 19.98 3.94 -15.52
N ASP A 89 21.22 3.99 -15.06
CA ASP A 89 21.75 3.01 -14.12
C ASP A 89 21.21 3.29 -12.70
N LEU A 90 20.33 2.41 -12.22
CA LEU A 90 19.73 2.50 -10.88
C LEU A 90 20.74 2.30 -9.74
N GLU A 91 21.81 1.53 -9.96
CA GLU A 91 22.89 1.44 -8.97
C GLU A 91 23.68 2.75 -8.90
N GLN A 92 24.02 3.34 -10.06
CA GLN A 92 24.68 4.63 -10.10
C GLN A 92 23.81 5.74 -9.49
N LEU A 93 22.50 5.71 -9.77
CA LEU A 93 21.53 6.61 -9.17
C LEU A 93 21.50 6.47 -7.64
N SER A 94 21.50 5.23 -7.12
CA SER A 94 21.54 4.99 -5.66
C SER A 94 22.78 5.57 -4.98
N ARG A 95 23.93 5.60 -5.68
CA ARG A 95 25.20 6.15 -5.15
C ARG A 95 25.29 7.67 -5.29
N SER A 96 24.58 8.26 -6.25
CA SER A 96 24.65 9.69 -6.57
C SER A 96 23.27 10.31 -6.86
N PRO A 97 22.32 10.24 -5.91
CA PRO A 97 20.90 10.55 -6.12
C PRO A 97 20.63 12.02 -6.50
N ARG A 98 21.53 12.94 -6.12
CA ARG A 98 21.36 14.38 -6.35
C ARG A 98 21.97 14.90 -7.66
N HIS A 99 22.81 14.09 -8.32
CA HIS A 99 23.60 14.54 -9.47
C HIS A 99 23.44 13.66 -10.70
N TYR A 100 23.26 12.36 -10.54
CA TYR A 100 23.19 11.44 -11.68
C TYR A 100 21.88 11.64 -12.45
N LYS A 101 22.00 11.92 -13.76
CA LYS A 101 20.86 12.12 -14.69
C LYS A 101 19.78 13.09 -14.14
N LYS A 102 20.19 14.09 -13.34
CA LYS A 102 19.29 15.00 -12.62
C LYS A 102 18.27 15.68 -13.53
N ASP A 103 18.69 16.19 -14.69
CA ASP A 103 17.80 16.90 -15.61
C ASP A 103 16.76 15.97 -16.24
N LEU A 104 17.14 14.72 -16.51
CA LEU A 104 16.20 13.71 -17.00
C LEU A 104 15.19 13.33 -15.92
N LEU A 105 15.65 13.06 -14.69
CA LEU A 105 14.75 12.81 -13.56
C LEU A 105 13.80 13.98 -13.32
N PHE A 106 14.28 15.21 -13.49
CA PHE A 106 13.46 16.41 -13.37
C PHE A 106 12.34 16.42 -14.42
N LYS A 107 12.66 16.12 -15.68
CA LYS A 107 11.64 16.00 -16.75
C LYS A 107 10.61 14.91 -16.43
N LEU A 108 11.07 13.74 -15.97
CA LEU A 108 10.20 12.62 -15.62
C LEU A 108 9.23 13.00 -14.49
N GLN A 109 9.71 13.57 -13.38
CA GLN A 109 8.82 13.95 -12.29
C GLN A 109 7.84 15.07 -12.68
N MET A 110 8.27 16.03 -13.50
CA MET A 110 7.39 17.08 -14.02
C MET A 110 6.27 16.51 -14.89
N SER A 111 6.54 15.45 -15.66
CA SER A 111 5.49 14.76 -16.43
C SER A 111 4.42 14.13 -15.52
N LEU A 112 4.81 13.58 -14.36
CA LEU A 112 3.87 13.02 -13.39
C LEU A 112 3.01 14.10 -12.74
N ARG A 113 3.57 15.29 -12.49
CA ARG A 113 2.80 16.45 -12.02
C ARG A 113 1.77 16.93 -13.02
N SER A 114 2.12 16.92 -14.31
CA SER A 114 1.16 17.22 -15.38
C SER A 114 0.01 16.21 -15.40
N ILE A 115 0.31 14.92 -15.19
CA ILE A 115 -0.72 13.87 -15.06
C ILE A 115 -1.63 14.17 -13.85
N ALA A 116 -1.06 14.45 -12.68
CA ALA A 116 -1.83 14.80 -11.48
C ALA A 116 -2.74 16.01 -11.70
N CYS A 117 -2.23 17.06 -12.36
CA CYS A 117 -2.99 18.25 -12.74
C CYS A 117 -4.22 17.88 -13.59
N ILE A 118 -4.03 17.05 -14.62
CA ILE A 118 -5.11 16.62 -15.51
C ILE A 118 -6.15 15.80 -14.75
N ILE A 119 -5.72 14.90 -13.86
CA ILE A 119 -6.64 14.10 -13.02
C ILE A 119 -7.50 15.02 -12.16
N TYR A 120 -6.88 15.97 -11.44
CA TYR A 120 -7.61 16.87 -10.55
C TYR A 120 -8.51 17.86 -11.28
N GLN A 121 -8.20 18.23 -12.51
CA GLN A 121 -9.12 19.01 -13.33
C GLN A 121 -10.34 18.16 -13.77
N ASN A 122 -10.11 16.91 -14.17
CA ASN A 122 -11.16 16.09 -14.79
C ASN A 122 -12.06 15.34 -13.78
N ASP A 123 -11.54 14.84 -12.66
CA ASP A 123 -12.31 14.07 -11.67
C ASP A 123 -13.57 14.81 -11.16
N PRO A 124 -13.50 16.07 -10.68
CA PRO A 124 -14.70 16.78 -10.21
C PRO A 124 -15.71 17.04 -11.34
N ILE A 125 -15.25 17.34 -12.55
CA ILE A 125 -16.14 17.52 -13.72
C ILE A 125 -16.87 16.21 -14.04
N ASN A 126 -16.13 15.10 -14.11
CA ASN A 126 -16.70 13.79 -14.40
C ASN A 126 -17.71 13.36 -13.34
N ARG A 127 -17.43 13.61 -12.05
CA ARG A 127 -18.36 13.30 -10.97
C ARG A 127 -19.61 14.15 -11.02
N ILE A 128 -19.51 15.45 -11.28
CA ILE A 128 -20.69 16.30 -11.46
C ILE A 128 -21.56 15.81 -12.61
N ILE A 129 -20.95 15.54 -13.78
CA ILE A 129 -21.70 15.05 -14.95
C ILE A 129 -22.38 13.71 -14.63
N THR A 130 -21.69 12.84 -13.89
CA THR A 130 -22.23 11.54 -13.46
C THR A 130 -23.38 11.70 -12.45
N GLU A 131 -23.24 12.59 -11.46
CA GLU A 131 -24.28 12.93 -10.49
C GLU A 131 -25.54 13.42 -11.20
N ALA A 132 -25.40 14.35 -12.13
CA ALA A 132 -26.50 14.91 -12.91
C ALA A 132 -27.20 13.86 -13.80
N SER A 133 -26.47 12.82 -14.23
CA SER A 133 -26.99 11.80 -15.15
C SER A 133 -27.64 10.61 -14.45
N ILE A 134 -27.10 10.18 -13.29
CA ILE A 134 -27.54 8.95 -12.60
C ILE A 134 -28.47 9.27 -11.42
N GLY A 135 -28.32 10.43 -10.79
CA GLY A 135 -29.22 10.90 -9.72
C GLY A 135 -29.22 10.03 -8.45
N ASP A 136 -28.28 9.10 -8.29
CA ASP A 136 -28.24 8.14 -7.18
C ASP A 136 -27.26 8.52 -6.05
N GLY A 137 -26.59 9.67 -6.18
CA GLY A 137 -25.67 10.22 -5.17
C GLY A 137 -24.38 9.42 -4.95
N ARG A 138 -24.07 8.44 -5.81
CA ARG A 138 -22.83 7.63 -5.69
C ARG A 138 -21.59 8.33 -6.23
N ALA A 139 -21.73 9.13 -7.29
CA ALA A 139 -20.75 10.15 -7.59
C ALA A 139 -20.95 11.24 -6.54
N ASN A 140 -19.92 11.53 -5.75
CA ASN A 140 -19.97 12.54 -4.70
C ASN A 140 -18.75 13.44 -4.92
N ILE A 141 -19.00 14.68 -5.34
CA ILE A 141 -17.99 15.69 -5.57
C ILE A 141 -17.19 16.03 -4.30
N GLU A 142 -17.81 15.93 -3.12
CA GLU A 142 -17.15 16.11 -1.83
C GLU A 142 -16.08 15.04 -1.58
N ALA A 143 -16.16 13.89 -2.25
CA ALA A 143 -15.14 12.85 -2.19
C ALA A 143 -13.97 13.07 -3.18
N THR A 144 -13.96 14.16 -3.94
CA THR A 144 -12.78 14.52 -4.76
C THR A 144 -11.69 15.12 -3.90
N SER A 145 -10.43 14.84 -4.25
CA SER A 145 -9.29 15.46 -3.56
C SER A 145 -9.30 16.98 -3.74
N LEU A 146 -9.78 17.48 -4.88
CA LEU A 146 -9.80 18.91 -5.16
C LEU A 146 -10.80 19.67 -4.28
N PHE A 147 -11.99 19.09 -4.05
CA PHE A 147 -12.95 19.64 -3.10
C PHE A 147 -12.36 19.69 -1.69
N GLY A 148 -11.72 18.59 -1.25
CA GLY A 148 -11.03 18.52 0.04
C GLY A 148 -9.97 19.61 0.23
N LYS A 149 -9.21 19.91 -0.82
CA LYS A 149 -8.23 21.00 -0.83
C LYS A 149 -8.88 22.38 -0.75
N PHE A 150 -10.00 22.60 -1.45
CA PHE A 150 -10.68 23.89 -1.40
C PHE A 150 -11.34 24.14 -0.03
N ILE A 151 -12.02 23.15 0.54
CA ILE A 151 -12.64 23.29 1.87
C ILE A 151 -11.60 23.52 2.98
N GLU A 152 -10.41 22.93 2.87
CA GLU A 152 -9.29 23.20 3.79
C GLU A 152 -8.86 24.67 3.77
N LEU A 153 -8.84 25.33 2.62
CA LEU A 153 -8.58 26.77 2.52
C LEU A 153 -9.70 27.61 3.14
N VAL A 154 -10.96 27.22 2.93
CA VAL A 154 -12.10 27.88 3.57
C VAL A 154 -12.02 27.74 5.09
N ASP A 155 -11.69 26.55 5.60
CA ASP A 155 -11.48 26.31 7.03
C ASP A 155 -10.37 27.20 7.61
N TYR A 156 -9.25 27.35 6.91
CA TYR A 156 -8.18 28.27 7.30
C TYR A 156 -8.69 29.70 7.49
N TYR A 157 -9.45 30.24 6.54
CA TYR A 157 -9.99 31.60 6.65
C TYR A 157 -11.16 31.74 7.63
N LEU A 158 -11.80 30.63 8.02
CA LEU A 158 -12.71 30.59 9.18
C LEU A 158 -11.97 30.56 10.53
N GLY A 159 -10.64 30.59 10.52
CA GLY A 159 -9.82 30.50 11.73
C GLY A 159 -9.69 29.08 12.29
N ARG A 160 -9.87 28.06 11.44
CA ARG A 160 -9.77 26.63 11.78
C ARG A 160 -8.55 26.02 11.08
N GLY A 161 -7.97 24.98 11.69
CA GLY A 161 -6.92 24.19 11.05
C GLY A 161 -5.51 24.77 11.17
N ASP A 162 -4.65 24.39 10.23
CA ASP A 162 -3.22 24.67 10.24
C ASP A 162 -2.88 26.04 9.60
N SER A 163 -1.64 26.52 9.78
CA SER A 163 -1.16 27.72 9.08
C SER A 163 -1.14 27.57 7.56
N LEU A 164 -1.34 28.66 6.81
CA LEU A 164 -1.24 28.67 5.35
C LEU A 164 0.09 28.11 4.83
N ALA A 165 1.19 28.37 5.55
CA ALA A 165 2.51 27.82 5.21
C ALA A 165 2.52 26.29 5.21
N LYS A 166 1.84 25.65 6.17
CA LYS A 166 1.72 24.19 6.27
C LYS A 166 0.74 23.64 5.24
N ILE A 167 -0.39 24.30 5.02
CA ILE A 167 -1.38 23.94 3.99
C ILE A 167 -0.71 23.94 2.60
N SER A 168 0.02 25.01 2.27
CA SER A 168 0.68 25.18 0.98
C SER A 168 1.71 24.09 0.64
N GLN A 169 2.21 23.34 1.64
CA GLN A 169 3.13 22.22 1.38
C GLN A 169 2.45 21.12 0.55
N PHE A 170 1.15 20.86 0.77
CA PHE A 170 0.42 19.74 0.18
C PHE A 170 -0.75 20.17 -0.71
N ASN A 171 -1.18 21.42 -0.57
CA ASN A 171 -2.34 21.98 -1.24
C ASN A 171 -1.92 23.10 -2.19
N GLU A 172 -1.86 22.78 -3.48
CA GLU A 172 -1.45 23.68 -4.55
C GLU A 172 -2.37 24.90 -4.72
N LEU A 173 -3.64 24.79 -4.29
CA LEU A 173 -4.59 25.90 -4.38
C LEU A 173 -4.16 27.09 -3.51
N ALA A 174 -3.40 26.83 -2.44
CA ALA A 174 -2.84 27.87 -1.59
C ALA A 174 -1.86 28.80 -2.33
N PHE A 175 -1.36 28.42 -3.51
CA PHE A 175 -0.45 29.26 -4.31
C PHE A 175 -1.17 30.19 -5.31
N SER A 176 -2.50 30.07 -5.46
CA SER A 176 -3.28 30.98 -6.31
C SER A 176 -3.96 32.05 -5.44
N SER A 177 -3.66 33.32 -5.74
CA SER A 177 -4.32 34.46 -5.10
C SER A 177 -5.82 34.47 -5.38
N GLU A 178 -6.23 34.11 -6.59
CA GLU A 178 -7.62 34.07 -7.02
C GLU A 178 -8.41 33.00 -6.25
N VAL A 179 -7.81 31.82 -6.02
CA VAL A 179 -8.43 30.78 -5.19
C VAL A 179 -8.48 31.18 -3.72
N GLN A 180 -7.44 31.86 -3.21
CA GLN A 180 -7.46 32.41 -1.85
C GLN A 180 -8.57 33.46 -1.68
N GLU A 181 -8.74 34.37 -2.64
CA GLU A 181 -9.82 35.37 -2.64
C GLU A 181 -11.20 34.69 -2.61
N LEU A 182 -11.42 33.69 -3.48
CA LEU A 182 -12.66 32.91 -3.47
C LEU A 182 -12.90 32.20 -2.13
N ALA A 183 -11.85 31.64 -1.51
CA ALA A 183 -11.96 30.98 -0.21
C ALA A 183 -12.24 31.98 0.93
N ILE A 184 -11.68 33.19 0.88
CA ILE A 184 -11.97 34.29 1.81
C ILE A 184 -13.44 34.71 1.70
N GLU A 185 -13.93 34.93 0.49
CA GLU A 185 -15.33 35.31 0.22
C GLU A 185 -16.30 34.22 0.73
N ALA A 186 -15.97 32.95 0.48
CA ALA A 186 -16.75 31.83 0.96
C ALA A 186 -16.76 31.77 2.51
N ALA A 187 -15.61 31.95 3.16
CA ALA A 187 -15.49 31.96 4.62
C ALA A 187 -16.28 33.13 5.26
N GLN A 188 -16.15 34.34 4.72
CA GLN A 188 -16.88 35.52 5.19
C GLN A 188 -18.41 35.33 5.06
N SER A 189 -18.86 34.73 3.96
CA SER A 189 -20.27 34.44 3.72
C SER A 189 -20.81 33.30 4.60
N LEU A 190 -19.94 32.37 5.01
CA LEU A 190 -20.27 31.25 5.89
C LEU A 190 -20.36 31.64 7.35
N LEU A 191 -19.49 32.53 7.82
CA LEU A 191 -19.39 32.89 9.24
C LEU A 191 -20.75 33.19 9.91
N PRO A 192 -21.61 34.07 9.37
CA PRO A 192 -22.92 34.34 9.98
C PRO A 192 -23.89 33.15 9.92
N LYS A 193 -23.70 32.19 9.01
CA LYS A 193 -24.56 31.00 8.87
C LYS A 193 -24.25 29.92 9.92
N ILE A 194 -23.06 29.97 10.53
CA ILE A 194 -22.56 28.91 11.42
C ILE A 194 -22.29 29.38 12.86
N GLN A 195 -22.29 30.69 13.13
CA GLN A 195 -21.83 31.29 14.41
C GLN A 195 -22.60 30.83 15.66
N GLU A 196 -23.83 30.35 15.51
CA GLU A 196 -24.70 29.90 16.62
C GLU A 196 -25.15 28.43 16.45
N LYS A 197 -24.51 27.71 15.53
CA LYS A 197 -24.84 26.32 15.23
C LYS A 197 -23.94 25.38 16.02
N ASP A 198 -24.47 24.22 16.40
CA ASP A 198 -23.61 23.17 16.95
C ASP A 198 -22.61 22.69 15.88
N GLU A 199 -21.51 22.05 16.31
CA GLU A 199 -20.42 21.67 15.42
C GLU A 199 -20.88 20.80 14.23
N LYS A 200 -21.83 19.89 14.46
CA LYS A 200 -22.33 18.99 13.43
C LYS A 200 -23.21 19.75 12.43
N GLU A 201 -24.14 20.58 12.90
CA GLU A 201 -24.97 21.42 12.04
C GLU A 201 -24.12 22.43 11.26
N ALA A 202 -23.17 23.10 11.92
CA ALA A 202 -22.22 24.01 11.30
C ALA A 202 -21.42 23.34 10.17
N ARG A 203 -20.94 22.12 10.39
CA ARG A 203 -20.19 21.36 9.37
C ARG A 203 -21.07 20.95 8.19
N GLN A 204 -22.33 20.58 8.43
CA GLN A 204 -23.27 20.27 7.35
C GLN A 204 -23.57 21.50 6.48
N ILE A 205 -23.83 22.65 7.12
CA ILE A 205 -24.04 23.93 6.43
C ILE A 205 -22.79 24.31 5.62
N GLN A 206 -21.61 24.17 6.21
CA GLN A 206 -20.34 24.45 5.54
C GLN A 206 -20.15 23.58 4.30
N ILE A 207 -20.25 22.26 4.43
CA ILE A 207 -20.06 21.34 3.30
C ILE A 207 -21.04 21.67 2.17
N ALA A 208 -22.32 21.88 2.50
CA ALA A 208 -23.34 22.20 1.50
C ALA A 208 -23.04 23.52 0.76
N TYR A 209 -22.65 24.56 1.49
CA TYR A 209 -22.35 25.87 0.91
C TYR A 209 -21.05 25.86 0.09
N VAL A 210 -19.97 25.25 0.60
CA VAL A 210 -18.71 25.12 -0.13
C VAL A 210 -18.91 24.28 -1.39
N LYS A 211 -19.74 23.23 -1.32
CA LYS A 211 -20.14 22.43 -2.51
C LYS A 211 -20.81 23.29 -3.57
N GLU A 212 -21.72 24.18 -3.18
CA GLU A 212 -22.37 25.09 -4.11
C GLU A 212 -21.36 26.04 -4.79
N ILE A 213 -20.50 26.71 -4.02
CA ILE A 213 -19.46 27.59 -4.57
C ILE A 213 -18.53 26.83 -5.51
N PHE A 214 -18.05 25.67 -5.06
CA PHE A 214 -17.16 24.83 -5.84
C PHE A 214 -17.82 24.41 -7.17
N TYR A 215 -19.08 23.98 -7.13
CA TYR A 215 -19.85 23.61 -8.31
C TYR A 215 -19.99 24.78 -9.31
N GLN A 216 -20.36 25.96 -8.82
CA GLN A 216 -20.56 27.15 -9.66
C GLN A 216 -19.24 27.65 -10.28
N ASP A 217 -18.12 27.48 -9.59
CA ASP A 217 -16.82 27.82 -10.15
C ASP A 217 -16.42 26.87 -11.28
N ILE A 218 -16.60 25.55 -11.10
CA ILE A 218 -16.06 24.57 -12.06
C ILE A 218 -17.01 24.20 -13.21
N ILE A 219 -18.32 24.45 -13.07
CA ILE A 219 -19.32 24.20 -14.12
C ILE A 219 -20.04 25.49 -14.52
N PHE A 220 -20.06 25.78 -15.82
CA PHE A 220 -20.86 26.83 -16.41
C PHE A 220 -21.68 26.26 -17.58
N ALA A 221 -23.00 26.51 -17.60
CA ALA A 221 -23.91 26.01 -18.63
C ALA A 221 -23.78 24.49 -18.91
N ASN A 222 -23.69 23.68 -17.85
CA ASN A 222 -23.51 22.23 -17.88
C ASN A 222 -22.22 21.74 -18.57
N LYS A 223 -21.18 22.57 -18.62
CA LYS A 223 -19.86 22.22 -19.13
C LYS A 223 -18.78 22.72 -18.17
N ALA A 224 -17.56 22.20 -18.32
CA ALA A 224 -16.40 22.73 -17.63
C ALA A 224 -16.30 24.24 -17.82
N ASN A 225 -16.22 25.00 -16.73
CA ASN A 225 -16.05 26.42 -16.78
C ASN A 225 -14.59 26.73 -17.14
N VAL A 226 -14.38 27.31 -18.32
CA VAL A 226 -13.05 27.72 -18.80
C VAL A 226 -12.44 28.84 -17.95
N ASP A 227 -13.28 29.57 -17.21
CA ASP A 227 -12.88 30.66 -16.34
C ASP A 227 -12.79 30.26 -14.86
N SER A 228 -12.98 28.97 -14.55
CA SER A 228 -12.86 28.43 -13.19
C SER A 228 -11.53 28.82 -12.56
N VAL A 229 -11.58 29.51 -11.42
CA VAL A 229 -10.37 29.86 -10.67
C VAL A 229 -9.80 28.64 -9.98
N ILE A 230 -10.63 27.70 -9.53
CA ILE A 230 -10.19 26.48 -8.85
C ILE A 230 -9.47 25.55 -9.83
N LEU A 231 -10.02 25.31 -11.02
CA LEU A 231 -9.38 24.46 -12.04
C LEU A 231 -8.07 25.06 -12.56
N LYS A 232 -8.00 26.39 -12.68
CA LYS A 232 -6.74 27.10 -13.00
C LYS A 232 -5.76 27.03 -11.83
N GLY A 233 -6.23 27.14 -10.59
CA GLY A 233 -5.41 27.04 -9.38
C GLY A 233 -4.70 25.70 -9.23
N VAL A 234 -5.33 24.59 -9.67
CA VAL A 234 -4.69 23.26 -9.69
C VAL A 234 -3.40 23.24 -10.50
N GLU A 235 -3.25 24.11 -11.50
CA GLU A 235 -2.05 24.16 -12.33
C GLU A 235 -0.78 24.44 -11.52
N LYS A 236 -0.91 25.04 -10.33
CA LYS A 236 0.18 25.28 -9.38
C LYS A 236 0.86 23.99 -8.91
N ILE A 237 0.24 22.81 -9.04
CA ILE A 237 0.92 21.52 -8.80
C ILE A 237 2.12 21.29 -9.73
N LYS A 238 2.14 21.97 -10.88
CA LYS A 238 3.26 21.94 -11.84
C LYS A 238 4.43 22.82 -11.38
N GLU A 239 4.29 23.63 -10.34
CA GLU A 239 5.39 24.45 -9.81
C GLU A 239 6.27 23.64 -8.84
N GLN A 240 7.58 23.89 -8.84
CA GLN A 240 8.53 23.21 -7.94
C GLN A 240 8.23 23.49 -6.46
N GLY A 241 8.50 22.51 -5.60
CA GLY A 241 8.41 22.67 -4.14
C GLY A 241 7.09 22.27 -3.50
N ARG A 242 6.03 21.97 -4.28
CA ARG A 242 4.79 21.37 -3.75
C ARG A 242 4.99 19.86 -3.51
N TRP A 243 4.81 19.44 -2.26
CA TRP A 243 5.04 18.07 -1.83
C TRP A 243 3.94 17.14 -2.31
N ALA A 244 4.34 15.98 -2.82
CA ALA A 244 3.40 14.93 -3.16
C ALA A 244 2.82 14.29 -1.89
N THR A 245 1.51 14.16 -1.88
CA THR A 245 0.72 13.35 -0.95
C THR A 245 0.61 11.92 -1.47
N HIS A 246 0.21 10.99 -0.60
CA HIS A 246 -0.12 9.62 -1.02
C HIS A 246 -1.20 9.61 -2.11
N SER A 247 -2.23 10.45 -1.99
CA SER A 247 -3.32 10.56 -2.96
C SER A 247 -2.82 10.94 -4.35
N ASP A 248 -1.88 11.90 -4.47
CA ASP A 248 -1.31 12.25 -5.79
C ASP A 248 -0.65 11.04 -6.44
N LEU A 249 0.22 10.35 -5.68
CA LEU A 249 0.98 9.21 -6.19
C LEU A 249 0.07 8.05 -6.57
N LYS A 250 -0.99 7.83 -5.78
CA LYS A 250 -1.97 6.78 -6.04
C LYS A 250 -2.77 7.05 -7.31
N GLU A 251 -3.29 8.26 -7.48
CA GLU A 251 -4.07 8.62 -8.67
C GLU A 251 -3.22 8.52 -9.95
N ILE A 252 -1.95 8.95 -9.89
CA ILE A 252 -0.99 8.78 -10.99
C ILE A 252 -0.73 7.30 -11.27
N ALA A 253 -0.50 6.50 -10.23
CA ALA A 253 -0.26 5.06 -10.38
C ALA A 253 -1.46 4.34 -11.04
N ASP A 254 -2.68 4.72 -10.67
CA ASP A 254 -3.89 4.20 -11.31
C ASP A 254 -3.98 4.56 -12.80
N GLN A 255 -3.64 5.79 -13.20
CA GLN A 255 -3.60 6.20 -14.62
C GLN A 255 -2.49 5.49 -15.42
N LEU A 256 -1.37 5.19 -14.76
CA LEU A 256 -0.22 4.50 -15.36
C LEU A 256 -0.32 2.98 -15.31
N HIS A 257 -1.42 2.44 -14.78
CA HIS A 257 -1.66 1.01 -14.65
C HIS A 257 -0.55 0.27 -13.87
N VAL A 258 -0.12 0.86 -12.76
CA VAL A 258 0.84 0.26 -11.82
C VAL A 258 0.22 0.19 -10.42
N ASN A 259 0.56 -0.83 -9.64
CA ASN A 259 0.20 -0.90 -8.23
C ASN A 259 1.21 -0.08 -7.42
N LEU A 260 0.72 0.83 -6.57
CA LEU A 260 1.56 1.59 -5.65
C LEU A 260 1.55 0.94 -4.28
N HIS A 261 2.72 0.55 -3.78
CA HIS A 261 2.94 0.09 -2.41
C HIS A 261 3.76 1.11 -1.64
N VAL A 262 3.31 1.54 -0.47
CA VAL A 262 4.05 2.40 0.46
C VAL A 262 4.38 1.59 1.72
N ILE A 263 5.67 1.45 2.02
CA ILE A 263 6.12 0.65 3.17
C ILE A 263 5.47 1.14 4.46
N GLY A 264 4.81 0.22 5.17
CA GLY A 264 4.12 0.52 6.42
C GLY A 264 2.76 1.20 6.27
N HIS A 265 2.27 1.35 5.03
CA HIS A 265 0.93 1.85 4.73
C HIS A 265 0.05 0.73 4.17
N LEU A 266 -1.26 0.85 4.36
CA LEU A 266 -2.23 -0.05 3.75
C LEU A 266 -2.63 0.53 2.39
N ASP A 267 -2.13 -0.07 1.32
CA ASP A 267 -2.57 0.26 -0.03
C ASP A 267 -3.78 -0.60 -0.45
N GLY A 268 -4.43 -0.20 -1.55
CA GLY A 268 -5.57 -0.92 -2.11
C GLY A 268 -5.24 -2.37 -2.51
N GLN A 269 -6.24 -3.12 -2.95
CA GLN A 269 -5.99 -4.46 -3.49
C GLN A 269 -5.26 -4.35 -4.83
N ASP A 270 -4.16 -5.09 -4.95
CA ASP A 270 -3.39 -5.16 -6.20
C ASP A 270 -4.24 -5.68 -7.36
N LYS A 271 -4.08 -5.01 -8.50
CA LYS A 271 -4.53 -5.53 -9.79
C LYS A 271 -3.45 -6.50 -10.28
N PRO A 272 -3.73 -7.82 -10.41
CA PRO A 272 -2.68 -8.82 -10.69
C PRO A 272 -1.93 -8.60 -12.01
N ALA A 273 -2.54 -7.89 -12.96
CA ALA A 273 -1.94 -7.59 -14.26
C ALA A 273 -0.97 -6.38 -14.21
N TYR A 274 -0.94 -5.63 -13.12
CA TYR A 274 -0.18 -4.38 -13.01
C TYR A 274 1.14 -4.65 -12.27
N PRO A 275 2.27 -4.08 -12.74
CA PRO A 275 3.53 -4.14 -12.01
C PRO A 275 3.43 -3.35 -10.70
N VAL A 276 4.26 -3.70 -9.72
CA VAL A 276 4.26 -3.08 -8.39
C VAL A 276 5.44 -2.14 -8.25
N ILE A 277 5.16 -0.90 -7.87
CA ILE A 277 6.15 0.09 -7.44
C ILE A 277 6.10 0.20 -5.92
N THR A 278 7.24 0.05 -5.25
CA THR A 278 7.33 0.19 -3.80
C THR A 278 8.07 1.47 -3.42
N LEU A 279 7.39 2.34 -2.68
CA LEU A 279 7.94 3.57 -2.12
C LEU A 279 8.05 3.46 -0.59
N ARG A 280 8.87 4.31 0.01
CA ARG A 280 8.95 4.51 1.45
C ARG A 280 8.69 5.98 1.76
N ASN A 281 7.76 6.25 2.65
CA ASN A 281 7.58 7.57 3.23
C ASN A 281 8.38 7.65 4.55
N GLU A 282 9.29 8.61 4.64
CA GLU A 282 10.13 8.83 5.80
C GLU A 282 9.59 10.04 6.56
N SER A 283 8.90 9.77 7.68
CA SER A 283 8.38 10.76 8.62
C SER A 283 7.51 11.85 7.99
N ASN A 284 6.78 11.52 6.91
CA ASN A 284 5.95 12.46 6.16
C ASN A 284 6.69 13.69 5.60
N ILE A 285 8.01 13.59 5.45
CA ILE A 285 8.87 14.68 4.93
C ILE A 285 9.67 14.30 3.69
N HIS A 286 9.83 13.00 3.45
CA HIS A 286 10.64 12.52 2.33
C HIS A 286 10.11 11.21 1.78
N TRP A 287 10.33 10.99 0.48
CA TRP A 287 9.93 9.79 -0.23
C TRP A 287 11.14 9.16 -0.90
N THR A 288 11.29 7.84 -0.80
CA THR A 288 12.34 7.06 -1.47
C THR A 288 11.75 5.83 -2.17
N THR A 289 12.51 5.23 -3.08
CA THR A 289 12.04 4.09 -3.90
C THR A 289 12.78 2.81 -3.51
N ARG A 290 12.05 1.71 -3.32
CA ARG A 290 12.66 0.39 -3.12
C ARG A 290 12.63 -0.39 -4.43
N VAL A 291 13.79 -0.77 -4.93
CA VAL A 291 13.94 -1.60 -6.14
C VAL A 291 14.67 -2.90 -5.82
N ARG A 292 14.41 -3.92 -6.64
CA ARG A 292 15.14 -5.21 -6.60
C ARG A 292 16.03 -5.31 -7.82
N VAL A 293 17.33 -5.43 -7.59
CA VAL A 293 18.34 -5.61 -8.63
C VAL A 293 19.01 -6.97 -8.49
N SER A 294 19.30 -7.62 -9.61
CA SER A 294 20.09 -8.85 -9.64
C SER A 294 21.56 -8.48 -9.73
N LYS A 295 22.34 -8.75 -8.69
CA LYS A 295 23.80 -8.66 -8.80
C LYS A 295 24.30 -9.83 -9.62
N GLN A 296 24.88 -9.54 -10.78
CA GLN A 296 25.78 -10.52 -11.40
C GLN A 296 27.03 -10.57 -10.54
N LEU A 297 27.29 -11.71 -9.89
CA LEU A 297 28.60 -11.98 -9.31
C LEU A 297 29.61 -11.99 -10.45
N THR A 298 30.25 -10.86 -10.69
CA THR A 298 31.52 -10.85 -11.39
C THR A 298 32.51 -11.51 -10.45
N HIS A 299 32.70 -12.83 -10.60
CA HIS A 299 33.91 -13.47 -10.11
C HIS A 299 35.06 -12.74 -10.79
N THR A 300 35.67 -11.82 -10.03
CA THR A 300 36.96 -11.26 -10.38
C THR A 300 37.90 -12.46 -10.39
N ILE A 301 38.19 -12.98 -11.58
CA ILE A 301 39.28 -13.92 -11.78
C ILE A 301 40.53 -13.12 -11.42
N GLU A 302 41.00 -13.28 -10.18
CA GLU A 302 42.37 -12.92 -9.82
C GLU A 302 43.27 -13.71 -10.77
N GLN A 303 43.76 -13.03 -11.81
CA GLN A 303 44.80 -13.60 -12.64
C GLN A 303 46.06 -13.75 -11.79
N PRO A 304 46.81 -14.86 -11.91
CA PRO A 304 48.06 -15.03 -11.20
C PRO A 304 49.04 -13.97 -11.69
N ILE A 305 49.52 -13.13 -10.78
CA ILE A 305 50.65 -12.24 -11.01
C ILE A 305 51.84 -13.10 -11.45
N ARG A 306 52.17 -13.05 -12.75
CA ARG A 306 53.47 -13.49 -13.25
C ARG A 306 54.50 -12.48 -12.80
N THR A 307 55.30 -12.88 -11.81
CA THR A 307 56.58 -12.28 -11.46
C THR A 307 57.49 -12.15 -12.67
N SER A 308 57.95 -10.92 -12.94
CA SER A 308 59.28 -10.68 -13.51
C SER A 308 59.98 -9.61 -12.68
N LEU A 309 61.21 -9.91 -12.31
CA LEU A 309 62.07 -9.19 -11.37
C LEU A 309 62.65 -7.91 -11.95
N GLY A 310 62.86 -6.94 -11.04
CA GLY A 310 63.85 -5.86 -11.10
C GLY A 310 63.24 -4.51 -10.71
N THR A 311 63.73 -3.70 -9.77
CA THR A 311 64.98 -3.66 -8.99
C THR A 311 64.78 -2.57 -7.90
N ILE A 312 64.97 -2.93 -6.61
CA ILE A 312 65.57 -2.17 -5.48
C ILE A 312 64.98 -0.77 -5.14
N SER A 313 64.09 -0.61 -4.13
CA SER A 313 64.30 -0.32 -2.67
C SER A 313 64.54 1.17 -2.30
N PRO A 314 64.48 1.61 -1.01
CA PRO A 314 63.68 1.18 0.17
C PRO A 314 63.11 2.36 1.02
N LEU A 315 62.27 2.05 2.04
CA LEU A 315 62.19 2.58 3.43
C LEU A 315 60.72 2.64 3.92
N ILE A 316 60.31 2.33 5.15
CA ILE A 316 60.86 1.70 6.36
C ILE A 316 59.65 1.44 7.30
N SER A 317 59.74 0.37 8.11
CA SER A 317 59.06 0.12 9.42
C SER A 317 57.52 0.20 9.54
N THR A 318 56.80 -0.67 10.27
CA THR A 318 57.14 -1.61 11.36
C THR A 318 56.01 -2.65 11.48
N ARG A 319 56.40 -3.91 11.66
CA ARG A 319 55.70 -5.00 12.39
C ARG A 319 56.72 -5.51 13.45
N PRO A 320 56.48 -6.50 14.33
CA PRO A 320 55.28 -7.29 14.65
C PRO A 320 55.06 -7.52 16.17
N THR A 321 53.99 -8.17 16.61
CA THR A 321 53.97 -9.57 17.12
C THR A 321 52.49 -9.94 17.36
N ASP A 322 51.92 -11.02 16.77
CA ASP A 322 52.00 -12.45 17.15
C ASP A 322 51.29 -12.74 18.51
N LEU A 323 50.51 -13.80 18.75
CA LEU A 323 50.56 -15.19 18.25
C LEU A 323 49.28 -15.96 18.68
N SER A 324 48.90 -17.00 17.91
CA SER A 324 48.36 -18.33 18.33
C SER A 324 47.01 -18.41 19.09
N THR A 325 46.07 -19.35 18.84
CA THR A 325 46.22 -20.81 18.67
C THR A 325 44.86 -21.42 18.24
N ALA A 326 44.86 -22.52 17.48
CA ALA A 326 43.71 -23.43 17.27
C ALA A 326 44.08 -24.84 17.85
N PRO A 327 43.34 -25.98 17.73
CA PRO A 327 41.99 -26.26 17.18
C PRO A 327 41.14 -27.40 17.89
N LYS A 328 39.91 -27.67 17.35
CA LYS A 328 39.15 -28.98 17.25
C LYS A 328 38.42 -29.59 18.49
N PRO A 329 37.48 -30.58 18.36
CA PRO A 329 36.82 -31.20 17.18
C PRO A 329 35.26 -31.45 17.26
N LEU A 330 34.73 -32.04 16.17
CA LEU A 330 33.38 -32.57 15.85
C LEU A 330 32.61 -33.36 16.93
N LYS A 331 31.26 -33.38 16.80
CA LYS A 331 30.42 -34.60 16.91
C LYS A 331 29.03 -34.48 16.25
N ASN A 332 28.85 -35.26 15.18
CA ASN A 332 27.74 -36.15 14.78
C ASN A 332 26.26 -35.71 14.80
N ALA A 333 25.62 -35.95 13.64
CA ALA A 333 24.19 -35.99 13.34
C ALA A 333 23.45 -37.16 14.05
N PRO A 334 22.11 -37.28 13.90
CA PRO A 334 21.60 -37.99 12.71
C PRO A 334 20.39 -37.35 12.03
N SER A 335 20.36 -37.55 10.71
CA SER A 335 19.23 -37.42 9.81
C SER A 335 18.12 -38.44 10.11
N THR A 336 16.86 -38.04 9.98
CA THR A 336 15.77 -38.96 9.70
C THR A 336 15.08 -38.55 8.41
N THR A 337 15.25 -39.41 7.42
CA THR A 337 14.59 -39.46 6.13
C THR A 337 13.12 -39.84 6.31
N LEU A 338 12.21 -39.09 5.69
CA LEU A 338 10.90 -39.63 5.28
C LEU A 338 10.69 -39.28 3.81
N GLN A 339 10.62 -40.34 3.00
CA GLN A 339 10.27 -40.33 1.59
C GLN A 339 8.73 -40.37 1.41
N PRO A 340 8.23 -40.15 0.17
CA PRO A 340 6.92 -39.57 -0.08
C PRO A 340 5.85 -40.62 -0.35
N ASP A 341 4.66 -40.40 0.22
CA ASP A 341 3.45 -41.08 -0.25
C ASP A 341 2.81 -40.27 -1.38
N SER A 342 2.60 -40.96 -2.50
CA SER A 342 1.84 -40.49 -3.67
C SER A 342 0.34 -40.85 -3.51
N PRO A 343 -0.53 -40.52 -4.48
CA PRO A 343 -1.58 -39.53 -4.31
C PRO A 343 -2.96 -40.17 -4.11
N GLN A 344 -3.67 -39.83 -3.03
CA GLN A 344 -5.08 -40.15 -2.93
C GLN A 344 -5.92 -39.12 -3.69
N GLN A 345 -6.56 -39.60 -4.75
CA GLN A 345 -7.67 -38.97 -5.44
C GLN A 345 -8.76 -38.59 -4.42
N LYS A 346 -9.05 -37.29 -4.32
CA LYS A 346 -10.28 -36.79 -3.72
C LYS A 346 -10.99 -35.85 -4.68
N GLU A 347 -12.28 -36.08 -4.77
CA GLU A 347 -13.24 -35.51 -5.69
C GLU A 347 -13.27 -33.97 -5.64
N LYS A 348 -13.52 -33.37 -6.81
CA LYS A 348 -13.76 -31.93 -6.98
C LYS A 348 -14.86 -31.46 -6.02
N PRO A 349 -14.59 -30.51 -5.10
CA PRO A 349 -15.64 -29.71 -4.52
C PRO A 349 -16.14 -28.75 -5.60
N LYS A 350 -17.46 -28.73 -5.81
CA LYS A 350 -18.16 -27.72 -6.61
C LYS A 350 -17.69 -26.32 -6.17
N GLN A 351 -17.20 -25.54 -7.14
CA GLN A 351 -16.87 -24.13 -6.97
C GLN A 351 -18.06 -23.42 -6.31
N THR A 352 -17.83 -22.96 -5.08
CA THR A 352 -18.70 -21.99 -4.43
C THR A 352 -18.28 -20.61 -4.96
N PRO A 353 -19.20 -19.69 -5.29
CA PRO A 353 -18.84 -18.41 -5.88
C PRO A 353 -17.94 -17.62 -4.92
N SER A 354 -16.82 -17.12 -5.43
CA SER A 354 -16.00 -16.14 -4.71
C SER A 354 -16.80 -14.85 -4.54
N LEU A 355 -17.22 -14.54 -3.32
CA LEU A 355 -17.86 -13.25 -3.02
C LEU A 355 -16.88 -12.11 -3.32
N ASN A 356 -17.34 -11.16 -4.13
CA ASN A 356 -16.61 -9.94 -4.47
C ASN A 356 -16.52 -9.01 -3.23
N LYS A 357 -15.35 -8.39 -3.02
CA LYS A 357 -15.07 -7.41 -1.96
C LYS A 357 -16.07 -6.23 -1.98
N GLN A 358 -16.61 -5.87 -3.14
CA GLN A 358 -17.66 -4.85 -3.28
C GLN A 358 -19.03 -5.32 -2.77
N GLU A 359 -19.36 -6.60 -2.97
CA GLU A 359 -20.63 -7.19 -2.51
C GLU A 359 -20.69 -7.33 -0.97
N TYR A 360 -19.52 -7.47 -0.34
CA TYR A 360 -19.34 -7.44 1.13
C TYR A 360 -19.56 -6.02 1.72
N ILE A 361 -19.13 -4.97 1.01
CA ILE A 361 -19.27 -3.58 1.44
C ILE A 361 -20.69 -3.04 1.17
N GLU A 362 -21.32 -3.43 0.06
CA GLU A 362 -22.72 -3.09 -0.23
C GLU A 362 -23.71 -3.70 0.77
N ARG A 363 -23.48 -4.95 1.23
CA ARG A 363 -24.32 -5.59 2.24
C ARG A 363 -24.20 -4.98 3.63
N LEU A 364 -23.09 -4.30 3.95
CA LEU A 364 -22.94 -3.54 5.20
C LEU A 364 -23.76 -2.24 5.21
N SER A 365 -24.29 -1.81 4.05
CA SER A 365 -24.91 -0.49 3.87
C SER A 365 -26.44 -0.52 3.74
N THR A 366 -27.08 -1.70 3.70
CA THR A 366 -28.53 -1.84 3.48
C THR A 366 -29.18 -2.77 4.49
N THR A 367 -29.59 -2.25 5.65
CA THR A 367 -30.71 -2.81 6.42
C THR A 367 -31.30 -1.74 7.34
N SER A 368 -32.52 -1.26 7.06
CA SER A 368 -33.34 -0.50 8.01
C SER A 368 -34.81 -0.83 7.81
N ALA A 369 -35.39 -1.51 8.82
CA ALA A 369 -36.83 -1.51 9.13
C ALA A 369 -37.07 -2.16 10.52
N GLN A 370 -37.48 -1.30 11.47
CA GLN A 370 -38.30 -1.43 12.69
C GLN A 370 -38.16 -2.59 13.70
N MET A 371 -37.86 -2.23 14.96
CA MET A 371 -38.64 -2.37 16.22
C MET A 371 -37.90 -1.55 17.33
N PRO A 372 -38.55 -1.06 18.41
CA PRO A 372 -37.94 -0.07 19.30
C PRO A 372 -37.03 -0.74 20.33
N THR A 373 -35.75 -0.88 20.00
CA THR A 373 -34.69 -0.96 21.00
C THR A 373 -34.46 0.45 21.56
N SER A 374 -34.17 0.59 22.85
CA SER A 374 -33.78 1.90 23.40
C SER A 374 -32.59 2.42 22.59
N LYS A 375 -32.52 3.73 22.36
CA LYS A 375 -31.42 4.36 21.61
C LYS A 375 -30.05 3.94 22.16
N GLU A 376 -29.96 3.78 23.47
CA GLU A 376 -28.78 3.28 24.19
C GLU A 376 -28.38 1.86 23.77
N ASN A 377 -29.33 0.91 23.70
CA ASN A 377 -29.05 -0.45 23.23
C ASN A 377 -28.56 -0.49 21.78
N GLN A 378 -29.06 0.42 20.94
CA GLN A 378 -28.64 0.51 19.54
C GLN A 378 -27.22 1.08 19.41
N ASP A 379 -26.88 2.10 20.21
CA ASP A 379 -25.55 2.68 20.24
C ASP A 379 -24.51 1.67 20.76
N GLU A 380 -24.88 0.91 21.79
CA GLU A 380 -24.07 -0.19 22.34
C GLU A 380 -23.84 -1.32 21.33
N LEU A 381 -24.88 -1.73 20.61
CA LEU A 381 -24.78 -2.72 19.53
C LEU A 381 -23.85 -2.23 18.41
N ASN A 382 -24.00 -0.97 18.00
CA ASN A 382 -23.15 -0.37 16.97
C ASN A 382 -21.68 -0.32 17.41
N GLN A 383 -21.41 -0.08 18.70
CA GLN A 383 -20.06 -0.12 19.24
C GLN A 383 -19.46 -1.52 19.21
N LEU A 384 -20.22 -2.54 19.62
CA LEU A 384 -19.78 -3.93 19.53
C LEU A 384 -19.45 -4.35 18.09
N ILE A 385 -20.29 -3.96 17.13
CA ILE A 385 -20.04 -4.20 15.70
C ILE A 385 -18.70 -3.58 15.26
N ARG A 386 -18.41 -2.35 15.69
CA ARG A 386 -17.13 -1.68 15.37
C ARG A 386 -15.92 -2.42 15.95
N LEU A 387 -16.01 -2.87 17.21
CA LEU A 387 -14.93 -3.62 17.86
C LEU A 387 -14.68 -4.96 17.18
N VAL A 388 -15.74 -5.69 16.84
CA VAL A 388 -15.65 -6.96 16.10
C VAL A 388 -15.00 -6.75 14.74
N ASN A 389 -15.43 -5.73 14.00
CA ASN A 389 -14.87 -5.43 12.69
C ASN A 389 -13.38 -5.05 12.76
N ARG A 390 -12.99 -4.26 13.77
CA ARG A 390 -11.59 -3.94 14.03
C ARG A 390 -10.76 -5.19 14.30
N ALA A 391 -11.22 -6.07 15.19
CA ALA A 391 -10.52 -7.32 15.49
C ALA A 391 -10.37 -8.24 14.27
N VAL A 392 -11.37 -8.26 13.38
CA VAL A 392 -11.33 -9.05 12.14
C VAL A 392 -10.33 -8.49 11.15
N ILE A 393 -10.27 -7.15 11.03
CA ILE A 393 -9.27 -6.46 10.22
C ILE A 393 -7.87 -6.77 10.75
N ASP A 394 -7.64 -6.57 12.05
CA ASP A 394 -6.36 -6.81 12.69
C ASP A 394 -5.93 -8.28 12.54
N TYR A 395 -6.86 -9.22 12.73
CA TYR A 395 -6.57 -10.65 12.55
C TYR A 395 -6.31 -11.01 11.09
N CYS A 396 -7.03 -10.45 10.12
CA CYS A 396 -6.79 -10.76 8.70
C CYS A 396 -5.47 -10.16 8.20
N SER A 397 -5.10 -8.97 8.69
CA SER A 397 -3.90 -8.24 8.29
C SER A 397 -2.66 -8.59 9.12
N TYR A 398 -2.80 -9.27 10.26
CA TYR A 398 -1.67 -9.64 11.13
C TYR A 398 -0.56 -10.40 10.37
N SER A 399 -0.95 -11.28 9.45
CA SER A 399 0.00 -12.03 8.60
C SER A 399 0.66 -11.20 7.50
N GLU A 400 0.11 -10.03 7.18
CA GLU A 400 0.58 -9.13 6.12
C GLU A 400 1.79 -8.29 6.58
N GLY A 401 1.97 -8.13 7.90
CA GLY A 401 3.17 -7.53 8.50
C GLY A 401 4.34 -8.48 8.75
N ILE A 402 4.17 -9.79 8.54
CA ILE A 402 5.20 -10.82 8.83
C ILE A 402 5.90 -11.23 7.53
N VAL A 403 7.07 -10.63 7.30
CA VAL A 403 7.90 -10.80 6.09
C VAL A 403 8.44 -12.23 5.94
N PHE A 404 8.72 -12.94 7.04
CA PHE A 404 9.07 -14.37 7.04
C PHE A 404 8.50 -15.08 8.27
N SER A 405 7.61 -16.05 8.06
CA SER A 405 7.24 -17.05 9.07
C SER A 405 6.37 -18.12 8.44
N PHE A 406 6.82 -19.37 8.46
CA PHE A 406 6.01 -20.53 8.05
C PHE A 406 4.96 -20.92 9.12
N PHE A 407 5.12 -20.43 10.36
CA PHE A 407 4.35 -20.89 11.52
C PHE A 407 3.50 -19.80 12.21
N HIS A 408 3.63 -18.53 11.81
CA HIS A 408 2.90 -17.40 12.43
C HIS A 408 1.93 -16.67 11.48
N ARG A 409 1.65 -17.24 10.30
CA ARG A 409 0.63 -16.70 9.39
C ARG A 409 -0.73 -17.31 9.71
N HIS A 410 -1.77 -16.47 9.73
CA HIS A 410 -3.13 -16.98 9.79
C HIS A 410 -3.47 -17.65 8.46
N GLY A 411 -3.89 -18.92 8.53
CA GLY A 411 -4.34 -19.65 7.37
C GLY A 411 -5.59 -19.00 6.76
N GLU A 412 -5.76 -19.15 5.44
CA GLU A 412 -6.88 -18.56 4.71
C GLU A 412 -8.23 -19.01 5.28
N GLU A 413 -8.36 -20.27 5.67
CA GLU A 413 -9.58 -20.78 6.32
C GLU A 413 -9.90 -20.05 7.63
N GLY A 414 -8.87 -19.68 8.40
CA GLY A 414 -9.04 -18.90 9.62
C GLY A 414 -9.56 -17.50 9.33
N ARG A 415 -9.05 -16.86 8.28
CA ARG A 415 -9.50 -15.53 7.84
C ARG A 415 -10.93 -15.56 7.30
N ILE A 416 -11.28 -16.58 6.51
CA ILE A 416 -12.65 -16.80 6.03
C ILE A 416 -13.62 -16.94 7.20
N ARG A 417 -13.27 -17.73 8.23
CA ARG A 417 -14.11 -17.87 9.43
C ARG A 417 -14.26 -16.55 10.20
N ALA A 418 -13.18 -15.77 10.35
CA ALA A 418 -13.26 -14.47 11.01
C ALA A 418 -14.14 -13.47 10.25
N ARG A 419 -14.02 -13.40 8.92
CA ARG A 419 -14.90 -12.56 8.08
C ARG A 419 -16.35 -13.01 8.17
N LYS A 420 -16.61 -14.33 8.12
CA LYS A 420 -17.95 -14.88 8.28
C LYS A 420 -18.56 -14.49 9.63
N PHE A 421 -17.79 -14.62 10.71
CA PHE A 421 -18.22 -14.18 12.04
C PHE A 421 -18.61 -12.69 12.04
N SER A 422 -17.81 -11.80 11.45
CA SER A 422 -18.14 -10.37 11.33
C SER A 422 -19.43 -10.11 10.54
N ILE A 423 -19.67 -10.83 9.44
CA ILE A 423 -20.92 -10.72 8.67
C ILE A 423 -22.10 -11.14 9.53
N ASP A 424 -22.01 -12.32 10.14
CA ASP A 424 -23.08 -12.88 10.96
C ASP A 424 -23.38 -11.94 12.15
N PHE A 425 -22.34 -11.36 12.76
CA PHE A 425 -22.44 -10.39 13.86
C PHE A 425 -23.05 -9.05 13.43
N SER A 426 -22.64 -8.51 12.28
CA SER A 426 -23.11 -7.19 11.80
C SER A 426 -24.58 -7.20 11.38
N ASN A 427 -25.13 -8.39 11.07
CA ASN A 427 -26.54 -8.55 10.73
C ASN A 427 -27.46 -8.65 11.95
N MET A 428 -26.92 -8.65 13.16
CA MET A 428 -27.70 -8.72 14.40
C MET A 428 -28.37 -7.37 14.65
N LYS A 429 -29.65 -7.41 15.03
CA LYS A 429 -30.47 -6.23 15.33
C LYS A 429 -30.76 -6.08 16.82
N ASP A 430 -30.47 -7.12 17.59
CA ASP A 430 -30.77 -7.23 18.99
C ASP A 430 -29.47 -7.32 19.79
N LEU A 431 -29.35 -6.47 20.81
CA LEU A 431 -28.14 -6.36 21.62
C LEU A 431 -27.91 -7.64 22.43
N ASP A 432 -28.95 -8.21 23.04
CA ASP A 432 -28.83 -9.43 23.86
C ASP A 432 -28.41 -10.62 23.00
N GLN A 433 -28.97 -10.73 21.79
CA GLN A 433 -28.54 -11.71 20.80
C GLN A 433 -27.07 -11.53 20.42
N ALA A 434 -26.62 -10.29 20.19
CA ALA A 434 -25.23 -9.99 19.86
C ALA A 434 -24.28 -10.33 21.01
N LYS A 435 -24.64 -9.95 22.25
CA LYS A 435 -23.86 -10.27 23.45
C LYS A 435 -23.73 -11.78 23.63
N LYS A 436 -24.84 -12.50 23.53
CA LYS A 436 -24.86 -13.97 23.63
C LYS A 436 -24.00 -14.62 22.54
N TYR A 437 -24.17 -14.20 21.29
CA TYR A 437 -23.40 -14.75 20.18
C TYR A 437 -21.89 -14.50 20.33
N LEU A 438 -21.51 -13.34 20.88
CA LEU A 438 -20.12 -13.02 21.18
C LEU A 438 -19.53 -13.95 22.25
N ILE A 439 -20.25 -14.13 23.36
CA ILE A 439 -19.84 -15.04 24.45
C ILE A 439 -19.73 -16.47 23.94
N ASP A 440 -20.76 -16.98 23.25
CA ASP A 440 -20.78 -18.33 22.69
C ASP A 440 -19.56 -18.56 21.78
N PHE A 441 -19.19 -17.53 20.99
CA PHE A 441 -18.01 -17.60 20.14
C PHE A 441 -16.70 -17.63 20.94
N LEU A 442 -16.60 -16.79 21.97
CA LEU A 442 -15.42 -16.67 22.83
C LEU A 442 -15.21 -17.89 23.74
N GLU A 443 -16.25 -18.64 24.10
CA GLU A 443 -16.18 -19.86 24.91
C GLU A 443 -15.90 -21.11 24.07
N ASN A 444 -16.41 -21.15 22.85
CA ASN A 444 -16.36 -22.36 22.03
C ASN A 444 -14.94 -22.65 21.50
N ASN A 445 -14.33 -23.70 22.06
CA ASN A 445 -12.99 -24.16 21.69
C ASN A 445 -12.85 -24.65 20.24
N SER A 446 -13.94 -24.98 19.56
CA SER A 446 -13.91 -25.31 18.13
C SER A 446 -13.64 -24.10 17.24
N ASN A 447 -13.78 -22.87 17.76
CA ASN A 447 -13.47 -21.63 17.03
C ASN A 447 -11.95 -21.29 17.00
N GLY A 448 -11.12 -22.14 17.60
CA GLY A 448 -9.65 -22.02 17.59
C GLY A 448 -9.07 -21.95 18.99
N LYS A 449 -7.74 -22.12 19.09
CA LYS A 449 -7.00 -22.00 20.36
C LYS A 449 -6.93 -20.55 20.83
N THR A 450 -6.52 -20.31 22.07
CA THR A 450 -6.41 -18.97 22.69
C THR A 450 -4.97 -18.44 22.72
N HIS A 451 -4.17 -18.74 21.68
CA HIS A 451 -2.81 -18.21 21.51
C HIS A 451 -2.84 -16.69 21.23
N PRO A 452 -1.74 -15.94 21.49
CA PRO A 452 -1.73 -14.48 21.40
C PRO A 452 -2.32 -13.91 20.11
N HIS A 453 -2.14 -14.58 18.97
CA HIS A 453 -2.64 -14.12 17.68
C HIS A 453 -3.80 -14.95 17.14
N SER A 454 -4.48 -15.76 17.97
CA SER A 454 -5.71 -16.37 17.50
C SER A 454 -6.81 -15.32 17.38
N PHE A 455 -7.77 -15.56 16.48
CA PHE A 455 -8.87 -14.63 16.30
C PHE A 455 -9.66 -14.41 17.61
N ARG A 456 -9.88 -15.48 18.40
CA ARG A 456 -10.52 -15.40 19.73
C ARG A 456 -9.78 -14.45 20.66
N THR A 457 -8.45 -14.56 20.74
CA THR A 457 -7.63 -13.72 21.64
C THR A 457 -7.54 -12.28 21.16
N MET A 458 -7.44 -12.04 19.85
CA MET A 458 -7.42 -10.69 19.30
C MET A 458 -8.78 -9.99 19.44
N LEU A 459 -9.87 -10.71 19.17
CA LEU A 459 -11.23 -10.24 19.40
C LEU A 459 -11.44 -9.88 20.86
N PHE A 460 -11.05 -10.76 21.77
CA PHE A 460 -11.23 -10.52 23.20
C PHE A 460 -10.38 -9.35 23.72
N LYS A 461 -9.15 -9.19 23.21
CA LYS A 461 -8.32 -8.02 23.51
C LYS A 461 -9.00 -6.72 23.09
N GLU A 462 -9.56 -6.64 21.88
CA GLU A 462 -10.21 -5.41 21.40
C GLU A 462 -11.43 -5.06 22.26
N ILE A 463 -12.15 -6.06 22.76
CA ILE A 463 -13.28 -5.87 23.68
C ILE A 463 -12.81 -5.41 25.07
N LEU A 464 -11.70 -5.95 25.59
CA LEU A 464 -11.19 -5.60 26.92
C LEU A 464 -10.47 -4.25 26.97
N ASN A 465 -9.89 -3.80 25.85
CA ASN A 465 -9.06 -2.59 25.78
C ASN A 465 -9.84 -1.27 25.68
N THR A 466 -11.16 -1.33 25.74
CA THR A 466 -11.99 -0.15 25.97
C THR A 466 -11.79 0.41 27.38
N ASN A 467 -11.28 -0.39 28.32
CA ASN A 467 -11.17 -0.04 29.73
C ASN A 467 -9.70 0.22 30.05
N GLU A 468 -9.30 1.50 30.07
CA GLU A 468 -8.04 2.19 30.47
C GLU A 468 -6.71 1.40 30.61
N THR A 469 -6.70 0.15 31.06
CA THR A 469 -5.55 -0.76 31.05
C THR A 469 -5.40 -1.48 29.71
N LYS A 470 -4.57 -0.93 28.81
CA LYS A 470 -4.18 -1.60 27.56
C LYS A 470 -3.46 -2.93 27.86
N LYS A 471 -4.15 -4.05 27.76
CA LYS A 471 -3.57 -5.39 27.88
C LYS A 471 -2.95 -5.80 26.54
N ASN A 472 -1.77 -6.39 26.59
CA ASN A 472 -1.14 -6.97 25.40
C ASN A 472 -1.71 -8.38 25.12
N LEU A 473 -1.51 -8.89 23.90
CA LEU A 473 -2.04 -10.17 23.47
C LEU A 473 -1.50 -11.38 24.26
N ASN A 474 -0.27 -11.30 24.75
CA ASN A 474 0.32 -12.36 25.56
C ASN A 474 -0.38 -12.48 26.92
N ASP A 475 -0.70 -11.35 27.54
CA ASP A 475 -1.41 -11.32 28.82
C ASP A 475 -2.85 -11.83 28.67
N VAL A 476 -3.55 -11.41 27.60
CA VAL A 476 -4.90 -11.91 27.31
C VAL A 476 -4.88 -13.40 27.01
N SER A 477 -3.91 -13.89 26.23
CA SER A 477 -3.74 -15.32 25.96
C SER A 477 -3.49 -16.14 27.22
N LYS A 478 -2.55 -15.68 28.07
CA LYS A 478 -2.14 -16.38 29.29
C LYS A 478 -3.25 -16.43 30.34
N HIS A 479 -4.11 -15.43 30.38
CA HIS A 479 -5.18 -15.28 31.38
C HIS A 479 -6.59 -15.40 30.77
N TYR A 480 -6.71 -16.01 29.60
CA TYR A 480 -7.94 -15.98 28.80
C TYR A 480 -9.17 -16.46 29.57
N GLU A 481 -9.10 -17.66 30.18
CA GLU A 481 -10.23 -18.25 30.92
C GLU A 481 -10.67 -17.38 32.11
N ASN A 482 -9.71 -16.86 32.88
CA ASN A 482 -10.00 -16.01 34.03
C ASN A 482 -10.61 -14.66 33.61
N LEU A 483 -10.10 -14.09 32.51
CA LEU A 483 -10.63 -12.87 31.93
C LEU A 483 -12.03 -13.08 31.37
N LEU A 484 -12.27 -14.22 30.71
CA LEU A 484 -13.57 -14.56 30.12
C LEU A 484 -14.61 -14.82 31.21
N ALA A 485 -14.26 -15.52 32.29
CA ALA A 485 -15.16 -15.74 33.42
C ALA A 485 -15.59 -14.41 34.09
N ARG A 486 -14.67 -13.46 34.24
CA ARG A 486 -14.99 -12.11 34.74
C ARG A 486 -15.85 -11.32 33.76
N PHE A 487 -15.47 -11.35 32.49
CA PHE A 487 -16.22 -10.71 31.42
C PHE A 487 -17.65 -11.24 31.34
N HIS A 488 -17.87 -12.55 31.45
CA HIS A 488 -19.19 -13.15 31.44
C HIS A 488 -20.07 -12.66 32.61
N GLN A 489 -19.49 -12.45 33.79
CA GLN A 489 -20.22 -11.91 34.95
C GLN A 489 -20.61 -10.44 34.73
N GLU A 490 -19.68 -9.62 34.26
CA GLU A 490 -19.87 -8.17 34.08
C GLU A 490 -20.79 -7.88 32.87
N PHE A 491 -20.53 -8.51 31.72
CA PHE A 491 -21.13 -8.22 30.42
C PHE A 491 -22.59 -8.65 30.27
N ILE A 492 -23.05 -9.62 31.07
CA ILE A 492 -24.44 -10.07 31.10
C ILE A 492 -25.28 -9.29 32.12
N THR A 493 -24.68 -8.77 33.19
CA THR A 493 -25.40 -8.15 34.31
C THR A 493 -25.48 -6.62 34.24
N HIS A 494 -24.63 -5.96 33.45
CA HIS A 494 -24.55 -4.51 33.36
C HIS A 494 -24.68 -3.98 31.92
N GLU A 495 -25.21 -2.76 31.77
CA GLU A 495 -25.11 -1.97 30.53
C GLU A 495 -23.63 -1.70 30.22
N LEU A 496 -23.23 -1.79 28.94
CA LEU A 496 -21.83 -1.58 28.58
C LEU A 496 -21.33 -0.18 28.98
N SER A 497 -22.21 0.80 29.17
CA SER A 497 -21.88 2.14 29.67
C SER A 497 -21.19 2.16 31.05
N PHE A 498 -21.30 1.08 31.83
CA PHE A 498 -20.63 0.94 33.12
C PHE A 498 -19.33 0.12 33.04
N ILE A 499 -19.15 -0.58 31.92
CA ILE A 499 -17.99 -1.43 31.66
C ILE A 499 -17.01 -0.67 30.76
N LEU A 500 -17.48 0.09 29.78
CA LEU A 500 -16.75 1.02 28.90
C LEU A 500 -16.56 2.38 29.58
#